data_AF-A0A8S0VSG2-F1
#
_entry.id   AF-A0A8S0VSG2-F1
#
_cell.length_a   1.000
_cell.length_b   1.000
_cell.length_c   1.000
_cell.angle_alpha   90.00
_cell.angle_beta   90.00
_cell.angle_gamma   90.00
#
_symmetry.space_group_name_H-M   'P 1'
#
loop_
_entity.id
_entity.type
_entity.pdbx_description
1 polymer ?
#
loop_
_entity_poly.entity_id
_entity_poly.type
_entity_poly.pdbx_seq_one_letter_code
_entity_poly.pdbx_strand_id
1 'polypeptide(L)'
;MMSYVASIHVSAEGVATCQSLGSKYRTPRFNLYRHVHGDMQPRPLFISLIRMHHISNPSKFRRLKRFAVQAKVSGLAKTGKPGVAIFDGDKESIKAFLENARGLRYVDFHHVTTKLVVNGIEKRVADGQIGLQEVQDMNKLVNLLDGIGEKEWFRTEMGMSRG
;
A
#
# COMPACT_ATOMS: atom_id res chain seq x y z
N MET A 1 -4.79 64.87 -1.90
CA MET A 1 -3.60 65.13 -2.76
C MET A 1 -2.40 64.49 -2.07
N MET A 2 -1.41 64.03 -2.85
CA MET A 2 -0.14 63.39 -2.47
C MET A 2 -0.14 61.86 -2.48
N SER A 3 0.17 61.36 -3.67
CA SER A 3 0.75 60.05 -3.97
C SER A 3 2.09 59.85 -3.24
N TYR A 4 2.37 58.63 -2.80
CA TYR A 4 3.75 58.16 -2.59
C TYR A 4 3.92 56.77 -3.19
N VAL A 5 4.82 56.70 -4.16
CA VAL A 5 5.29 55.48 -4.82
C VAL A 5 6.47 54.98 -4.00
N ALA A 6 6.43 53.73 -3.54
CA ALA A 6 7.58 53.08 -2.90
C ALA A 6 7.93 51.80 -3.66
N SER A 7 9.05 51.86 -4.36
CA SER A 7 9.65 50.79 -5.15
C SER A 7 10.09 49.62 -4.25
N ILE A 8 9.70 48.40 -4.62
CA ILE A 8 10.16 47.17 -3.96
C ILE A 8 11.44 46.72 -4.67
N HIS A 9 12.56 46.79 -3.96
CA HIS A 9 13.82 46.15 -4.34
C HIS A 9 13.90 44.80 -3.62
N VAL A 10 14.02 43.71 -4.38
CA VAL A 10 14.15 42.34 -3.85
C VAL A 10 15.64 42.08 -3.64
N SER A 11 16.06 41.93 -2.37
CA SER A 11 17.41 41.47 -2.02
C SER A 11 17.39 39.97 -1.73
N ALA A 12 18.38 39.26 -2.28
CA ALA A 12 18.45 37.80 -2.40
C ALA A 12 19.14 37.09 -1.22
N GLU A 13 19.34 37.76 -0.10
CA GLU A 13 20.07 37.19 1.04
C GLU A 13 19.14 37.05 2.24
N GLY A 14 18.63 35.84 2.41
CA GLY A 14 17.67 35.52 3.43
C GLY A 14 18.25 35.58 4.83
N VAL A 15 17.93 36.64 5.58
CA VAL A 15 17.86 36.61 7.05
C VAL A 15 16.85 37.66 7.56
N ALA A 16 15.95 37.19 8.46
CA ALA A 16 15.11 37.92 9.43
C ALA A 16 14.07 38.91 8.84
N THR A 17 12.89 39.15 9.43
CA THR A 17 12.58 39.33 10.85
C THR A 17 11.06 39.28 11.01
N CYS A 18 10.56 38.74 12.13
CA CYS A 18 9.15 38.86 12.50
C CYS A 18 8.78 40.32 12.79
N GLN A 19 7.72 40.83 12.15
CA GLN A 19 6.90 41.91 12.70
C GLN A 19 5.42 41.54 12.59
N SER A 20 4.75 41.65 13.73
CA SER A 20 3.34 41.42 13.98
C SER A 20 2.43 42.36 13.19
N LEU A 21 1.28 41.85 12.75
CA LEU A 21 -0.09 42.36 12.97
C LEU A 21 -1.00 42.06 11.77
N GLY A 22 -2.16 41.47 12.06
CA GLY A 22 -3.40 41.80 11.35
C GLY A 22 -3.83 40.93 10.17
N SER A 23 -4.77 40.02 10.47
CA SER A 23 -5.99 39.78 9.68
C SER A 23 -5.98 38.75 8.54
N LYS A 24 -7.10 38.01 8.54
CA LYS A 24 -7.74 37.21 7.49
C LYS A 24 -7.26 35.77 7.34
N TYR A 25 -8.08 34.88 7.92
CA TYR A 25 -8.16 33.45 7.64
C TYR A 25 -8.01 33.15 6.16
N ARG A 26 -6.80 32.75 5.78
CA ARG A 26 -6.45 32.20 4.48
C ARG A 26 -6.18 30.72 4.70
N THR A 27 -7.08 29.91 4.13
CA THR A 27 -6.99 28.47 3.83
C THR A 27 -5.84 27.67 4.50
N PRO A 28 -6.11 26.54 5.17
CA PRO A 28 -5.05 25.62 5.56
C PRO A 28 -4.47 25.00 4.29
N ARG A 29 -3.39 25.60 3.80
CA ARG A 29 -2.50 25.01 2.80
C ARG A 29 -1.78 23.89 3.53
N PHE A 30 -2.38 22.69 3.54
CA PHE A 30 -1.73 21.45 3.93
C PHE A 30 -0.52 21.23 3.02
N ASN A 31 0.62 21.79 3.42
CA ASN A 31 1.93 21.40 2.90
C ASN A 31 2.99 21.84 3.89
N LEU A 32 3.17 21.00 4.91
CA LEU A 32 4.32 21.05 5.79
C LEU A 32 4.88 19.64 5.92
N TYR A 33 5.56 19.20 4.87
CA TYR A 33 6.65 18.23 4.98
C TYR A 33 7.80 18.73 4.11
N ARG A 34 8.46 19.78 4.60
CA ARG A 34 9.80 20.15 4.17
C ARG A 34 10.66 20.20 5.42
N HIS A 35 11.18 19.05 5.81
CA HIS A 35 12.37 18.97 6.65
C HIS A 35 13.33 17.99 5.99
N VAL A 36 14.50 18.55 5.69
CA VAL A 36 15.67 17.92 5.11
C VAL A 36 16.49 17.36 6.26
N HIS A 37 16.10 16.17 6.72
CA HIS A 37 17.00 15.21 7.34
C HIS A 37 16.87 13.93 6.51
N GLY A 38 17.88 13.07 6.50
CA GLY A 38 17.90 11.79 5.77
C GLY A 38 16.91 10.77 6.33
N ASP A 39 15.70 11.22 6.64
CA ASP A 39 14.62 10.45 7.21
C ASP A 39 13.97 9.66 6.09
N MET A 40 14.12 8.34 6.18
CA MET A 40 13.40 7.36 5.40
C MET A 40 11.90 7.63 5.58
N GLN A 41 11.33 8.46 4.71
CA GLN A 41 9.88 8.68 4.66
C GLN A 41 9.23 7.30 4.63
N PRO A 42 8.28 7.00 5.53
CA PRO A 42 7.65 5.69 5.56
C PRO A 42 7.07 5.43 4.18
N ARG A 43 7.62 4.42 3.49
CA ARG A 43 7.19 4.11 2.14
C ARG A 43 5.71 3.74 2.22
N PRO A 44 4.85 4.32 1.36
CA PRO A 44 3.44 4.01 1.38
C PRO A 44 3.25 2.50 1.21
N LEU A 45 2.55 1.89 2.16
CA LEU A 45 2.23 0.47 2.11
C LEU A 45 0.99 0.28 1.25
N PHE A 46 1.06 -0.68 0.34
CA PHE A 46 -0.05 -1.09 -0.49
C PHE A 46 -0.47 -2.51 -0.13
N ILE A 47 -1.74 -2.83 -0.34
CA ILE A 47 -2.26 -4.19 -0.27
C ILE A 47 -2.82 -4.57 -1.64
N SER A 48 -2.52 -5.78 -2.09
CA SER A 48 -2.93 -6.30 -3.39
C SER A 48 -3.59 -7.66 -3.25
N LEU A 49 -4.59 -7.88 -4.10
CA LEU A 49 -5.38 -9.10 -4.15
C LEU A 49 -5.24 -9.75 -5.54
N ILE A 50 -4.87 -11.02 -5.56
CA ILE A 50 -4.86 -11.84 -6.77
C ILE A 50 -5.75 -13.06 -6.61
N ARG A 51 -6.45 -13.39 -7.70
CA ARG A 51 -7.31 -14.56 -7.83
C ARG A 51 -6.77 -15.45 -8.95
N MET A 52 -6.90 -16.75 -8.75
CA MET A 52 -6.52 -17.80 -9.69
C MET A 52 -7.63 -18.84 -9.73
N HIS A 53 -7.69 -19.63 -10.81
CA HIS A 53 -8.60 -20.77 -10.90
C HIS A 53 -8.35 -21.68 -9.69
N HIS A 54 -7.15 -22.26 -9.60
CA HIS A 54 -6.72 -23.11 -8.49
C HIS A 54 -5.23 -22.89 -8.19
N ILE A 55 -4.84 -23.03 -6.91
CA ILE A 55 -3.44 -23.19 -6.50
C ILE A 55 -3.30 -24.61 -5.94
N SER A 56 -3.06 -25.59 -6.82
CA SER A 56 -2.89 -27.01 -6.44
C SER A 56 -1.48 -27.55 -6.70
N ASN A 57 -0.78 -27.03 -7.71
CA ASN A 57 0.56 -27.52 -8.06
C ASN A 57 1.60 -27.09 -7.00
N PRO A 58 2.18 -28.04 -6.23
CA PRO A 58 3.09 -27.70 -5.13
C PRO A 58 4.38 -27.03 -5.62
N SER A 59 4.86 -27.39 -6.81
CA SER A 59 6.06 -26.78 -7.40
C SER A 59 5.82 -25.32 -7.80
N LYS A 60 4.66 -25.00 -8.38
CA LYS A 60 4.30 -23.61 -8.68
C LYS A 60 4.11 -22.82 -7.39
N PHE A 61 3.44 -23.40 -6.40
CA PHE A 61 3.22 -22.74 -5.12
C PHE A 61 4.53 -22.47 -4.37
N ARG A 62 5.47 -23.42 -4.37
CA ARG A 62 6.83 -23.20 -3.84
C ARG A 62 7.54 -22.05 -4.54
N ARG A 63 7.44 -21.95 -5.88
CA ARG A 63 8.02 -20.81 -6.62
C ARG A 63 7.34 -19.49 -6.27
N LEU A 64 6.01 -19.49 -6.13
CA LEU A 64 5.24 -18.32 -5.69
C LEU A 64 5.70 -17.84 -4.30
N LYS A 65 5.86 -18.75 -3.33
CA LYS A 65 6.43 -18.44 -2.01
C LYS A 65 7.83 -17.81 -2.11
N ARG A 66 8.72 -18.36 -2.95
CA ARG A 66 10.06 -17.78 -3.17
C ARG A 66 10.00 -16.38 -3.76
N PHE A 67 9.11 -16.13 -4.73
CA PHE A 67 8.94 -14.81 -5.30
C PHE A 67 8.45 -13.79 -4.28
N ALA A 68 7.58 -14.20 -3.35
CA ALA A 68 7.14 -13.33 -2.25
C ALA A 68 8.33 -12.91 -1.37
N VAL A 69 9.19 -13.86 -1.02
CA VAL A 69 10.40 -13.60 -0.23
C VAL A 69 11.38 -12.68 -0.99
N GLN A 70 11.64 -12.95 -2.28
CA GLN A 70 12.55 -12.16 -3.11
C GLN A 70 12.06 -10.72 -3.29
N ALA A 71 10.74 -10.55 -3.48
CA ALA A 71 10.10 -9.26 -3.60
C ALA A 71 9.87 -8.56 -2.25
N LYS A 72 10.22 -9.20 -1.11
CA LYS A 72 10.02 -8.66 0.24
C LYS A 72 8.56 -8.29 0.57
N VAL A 73 7.59 -8.97 -0.05
CA VAL A 73 6.17 -8.81 0.29
C VAL A 73 5.80 -9.73 1.44
N SER A 74 4.81 -9.33 2.23
CA SER A 74 4.20 -10.16 3.27
C SER A 74 2.80 -10.54 2.84
N GLY A 75 2.39 -11.80 3.00
CA GLY A 75 1.12 -12.22 2.44
C GLY A 75 0.59 -13.55 2.93
N LEU A 76 -0.69 -13.77 2.60
CA LEU A 76 -1.44 -15.00 2.83
C LEU A 76 -1.89 -15.56 1.49
N ALA A 77 -1.83 -16.87 1.33
CA ALA A 77 -2.39 -17.57 0.18
C ALA A 77 -3.26 -18.73 0.61
N LYS A 78 -4.48 -18.76 0.08
CA LYS A 78 -5.39 -19.89 0.20
C LYS A 78 -5.25 -20.78 -1.02
N THR A 79 -4.79 -22.01 -0.79
CA THR A 79 -4.63 -23.04 -1.82
C THR A 79 -5.97 -23.69 -2.17
N GLY A 80 -6.01 -24.52 -3.22
CA GLY A 80 -7.25 -25.14 -3.71
C GLY A 80 -8.08 -24.24 -4.63
N LYS A 81 -9.42 -24.40 -4.61
CA LYS A 81 -10.40 -23.69 -5.47
C LYS A 81 -11.33 -22.79 -4.65
N PRO A 82 -11.53 -21.51 -5.02
CA PRO A 82 -10.63 -20.72 -5.86
C PRO A 82 -9.26 -20.57 -5.18
N GLY A 83 -8.22 -20.36 -5.97
CA GLY A 83 -6.91 -19.96 -5.48
C GLY A 83 -6.88 -18.45 -5.24
N VAL A 84 -6.49 -18.02 -4.04
CA VAL A 84 -6.48 -16.59 -3.68
C VAL A 84 -5.20 -16.27 -2.95
N ALA A 85 -4.59 -15.14 -3.28
CA ALA A 85 -3.48 -14.61 -2.48
C ALA A 85 -3.65 -13.11 -2.26
N ILE A 86 -3.30 -12.68 -1.05
CA ILE A 86 -3.36 -11.30 -0.60
C ILE A 86 -2.04 -10.96 0.06
N PHE A 87 -1.48 -9.81 -0.27
CA PHE A 87 -0.15 -9.45 0.19
C PHE A 87 0.00 -7.93 0.26
N ASP A 88 0.84 -7.48 1.19
CA ASP A 88 1.26 -6.11 1.36
C ASP A 88 2.75 -5.89 1.08
N GLY A 89 3.08 -4.67 0.69
CA GLY A 89 4.45 -4.22 0.46
C GLY A 89 4.49 -2.81 -0.09
N ASP A 90 5.69 -2.29 -0.34
CA ASP A 90 5.84 -1.07 -1.13
C ASP A 90 5.46 -1.32 -2.60
N LYS A 91 5.30 -0.24 -3.36
CA LYS A 91 4.82 -0.29 -4.75
C LYS A 91 5.73 -1.14 -5.63
N GLU A 92 7.04 -1.02 -5.44
CA GLU A 92 8.07 -1.74 -6.18
C GLU A 92 8.03 -3.24 -5.87
N SER A 93 7.89 -3.59 -4.59
CA SER A 93 7.77 -4.97 -4.10
C SER A 93 6.52 -5.66 -4.68
N ILE A 94 5.37 -4.99 -4.63
CA ILE A 94 4.13 -5.51 -5.22
C ILE A 94 4.28 -5.72 -6.72
N LYS A 95 4.84 -4.75 -7.43
CA LYS A 95 5.05 -4.86 -8.88
C LYS A 95 5.96 -6.04 -9.23
N ALA A 96 7.11 -6.15 -8.57
CA ALA A 96 8.06 -7.24 -8.77
C ALA A 96 7.44 -8.60 -8.46
N PHE A 97 6.63 -8.71 -7.40
CA PHE A 97 5.93 -9.94 -7.07
C PHE A 97 4.89 -10.31 -8.14
N LEU A 98 4.07 -9.35 -8.58
CA LEU A 98 3.03 -9.57 -9.60
C LEU A 98 3.63 -10.02 -10.95
N GLU A 99 4.73 -9.39 -11.38
CA GLU A 99 5.42 -9.77 -12.63
C GLU A 99 5.93 -11.22 -12.58
N ASN A 100 6.58 -11.60 -11.48
CA ASN A 100 7.06 -12.97 -11.29
C ASN A 100 5.92 -13.99 -11.14
N ALA A 101 4.86 -13.64 -10.42
CA ALA A 101 3.68 -14.49 -10.23
C ALA A 101 2.94 -14.74 -11.56
N ARG A 102 2.79 -13.71 -12.41
CA ARG A 102 2.26 -13.84 -13.79
C ARG A 102 3.09 -14.81 -14.63
N GLY A 103 4.41 -14.81 -14.46
CA GLY A 103 5.33 -15.73 -15.13
C GLY A 103 5.08 -17.23 -14.84
N LEU A 104 4.39 -17.57 -13.74
CA LEU A 104 4.04 -18.96 -13.41
C LEU A 104 2.87 -19.51 -14.23
N ARG A 105 2.16 -18.65 -14.98
CA ARG A 105 1.04 -19.01 -15.86
C ARG A 105 0.01 -19.88 -15.13
N TYR A 106 -0.54 -19.37 -14.03
CA TYR A 106 -1.73 -19.96 -13.43
C TYR A 106 -2.93 -19.72 -14.35
N VAL A 107 -3.86 -20.67 -14.39
CA VAL A 107 -5.14 -20.51 -15.12
C VAL A 107 -5.95 -19.43 -14.41
N ASP A 108 -6.58 -18.56 -15.20
CA ASP A 108 -7.37 -17.41 -14.72
C ASP A 108 -6.60 -16.55 -13.70
N PHE A 109 -5.32 -16.27 -13.96
CA PHE A 109 -4.56 -15.36 -13.13
C PHE A 109 -5.09 -13.94 -13.31
N HIS A 110 -5.74 -13.42 -12.27
CA HIS A 110 -6.28 -12.06 -12.24
C HIS A 110 -5.71 -11.29 -11.06
N HIS A 111 -5.12 -10.14 -11.37
CA HIS A 111 -4.91 -9.11 -10.38
C HIS A 111 -6.24 -8.37 -10.21
N VAL A 112 -6.86 -8.52 -9.04
CA VAL A 112 -8.20 -7.99 -8.76
C VAL A 112 -8.10 -6.49 -8.49
N THR A 113 -7.29 -6.12 -7.52
CA THR A 113 -7.14 -4.71 -7.12
C THR A 113 -5.85 -4.51 -6.32
N THR A 114 -5.40 -3.26 -6.24
CA THR A 114 -4.35 -2.80 -5.32
C THR A 114 -4.79 -1.47 -4.76
N LYS A 115 -4.71 -1.31 -3.43
CA LYS A 115 -5.03 -0.05 -2.76
C LYS A 115 -3.95 0.36 -1.77
N LEU A 116 -3.94 1.65 -1.45
CA LEU A 116 -3.10 2.20 -0.39
C LEU A 116 -3.66 1.81 0.98
N VAL A 117 -2.78 1.39 1.89
CA VAL A 117 -3.13 1.13 3.29
C VAL A 117 -2.86 2.41 4.09
N VAL A 118 -3.93 3.11 4.48
CA VAL A 118 -3.83 4.40 5.18
C VAL A 118 -3.20 4.24 6.57
N ASN A 119 -3.40 3.08 7.22
CA ASN A 119 -2.82 2.74 8.52
C ASN A 119 -1.53 1.91 8.40
N GLY A 120 -0.82 2.04 7.27
CA GLY A 120 0.11 1.07 6.67
C GLY A 120 1.37 0.67 7.45
N ILE A 121 1.47 0.98 8.74
CA ILE A 121 2.60 0.55 9.58
C ILE A 121 2.15 -0.40 10.69
N GLU A 122 0.96 -0.19 11.27
CA GLU A 122 0.55 -0.91 12.48
C GLU A 122 -0.08 -2.28 12.18
N LYS A 123 -0.73 -2.43 11.03
CA LYS A 123 -1.49 -3.63 10.67
C LYS A 123 -1.10 -4.13 9.29
N ARG A 124 -0.23 -5.13 9.25
CA ARG A 124 0.30 -5.74 8.03
C ARG A 124 -0.31 -7.12 7.79
N VAL A 125 -0.40 -7.54 6.53
CA VAL A 125 -0.84 -8.90 6.20
C VAL A 125 0.18 -9.88 6.77
N ALA A 126 -0.27 -10.99 7.35
CA ALA A 126 0.60 -12.00 7.96
C ALA A 126 1.57 -11.41 9.02
N ASP A 127 1.12 -10.39 9.77
CA ASP A 127 1.90 -9.68 10.78
C ASP A 127 3.22 -9.08 10.24
N GLY A 128 3.26 -8.83 8.92
CA GLY A 128 4.42 -8.30 8.23
C GLY A 128 5.55 -9.30 7.99
N GLN A 129 5.33 -10.59 8.26
CA GLN A 129 6.30 -11.65 7.98
C GLN A 129 6.53 -11.81 6.48
N ILE A 130 7.76 -11.51 6.04
CA ILE A 130 8.14 -11.63 4.63
C ILE A 130 7.89 -13.05 4.11
N GLY A 131 7.22 -13.13 2.98
CA GLY A 131 6.86 -14.37 2.32
C GLY A 131 5.35 -14.55 2.23
N LEU A 132 4.95 -15.74 1.79
CA LEU A 132 3.56 -16.10 1.58
C LEU A 132 3.21 -17.29 2.47
N GLN A 133 2.37 -17.06 3.47
CA GLN A 133 1.90 -18.10 4.36
C GLN A 133 0.68 -18.80 3.77
N GLU A 134 0.63 -20.12 3.91
CA GLU A 134 -0.49 -20.90 3.43
C GLU A 134 -1.63 -20.91 4.45
N VAL A 135 -2.85 -20.70 3.96
CA VAL A 135 -4.08 -20.75 4.74
C VAL A 135 -4.97 -21.83 4.15
N GLN A 136 -5.50 -22.72 4.99
CA GLN A 136 -6.29 -23.86 4.52
C GLN A 136 -7.65 -23.42 3.96
N ASP A 137 -8.32 -22.48 4.63
CA ASP A 137 -9.71 -22.13 4.32
C ASP A 137 -9.94 -20.63 4.16
N MET A 138 -10.99 -20.31 3.38
CA MET A 138 -11.41 -18.93 3.15
C MET A 138 -11.82 -18.22 4.44
N ASN A 139 -12.50 -18.92 5.36
CA ASN A 139 -12.91 -18.34 6.64
C ASN A 139 -11.72 -17.88 7.48
N LYS A 140 -10.66 -18.69 7.54
CA LYS A 140 -9.43 -18.33 8.24
C LYS A 140 -8.75 -17.13 7.57
N LEU A 141 -8.72 -17.08 6.24
CA LEU A 141 -8.20 -15.93 5.49
C LEU A 141 -8.98 -14.65 5.82
N VAL A 142 -10.32 -14.71 5.79
CA VAL A 142 -11.18 -13.57 6.12
C VAL A 142 -10.99 -13.11 7.56
N ASN A 143 -10.86 -14.03 8.51
CA ASN A 143 -10.63 -13.71 9.92
C ASN A 143 -9.27 -13.02 10.13
N LEU A 144 -8.21 -13.45 9.43
CA LEU A 144 -6.91 -12.78 9.46
C LEU A 144 -7.00 -11.35 8.88
N LEU A 145 -7.81 -11.16 7.83
CA LEU A 145 -8.05 -9.85 7.24
C LEU A 145 -8.91 -8.94 8.13
N ASP A 146 -9.79 -9.52 8.96
CA ASP A 146 -10.59 -8.79 9.95
C ASP A 146 -9.69 -8.10 10.98
N GLY A 147 -8.64 -8.80 11.45
CA GLY A 147 -7.66 -8.24 12.38
C GLY A 147 -6.96 -6.98 11.88
N ILE A 148 -6.77 -6.89 10.55
CA ILE A 148 -6.16 -5.73 9.89
C ILE A 148 -7.17 -4.71 9.33
N GLY A 149 -8.48 -4.94 9.50
CA GLY A 149 -9.54 -4.04 9.02
C GLY A 149 -9.85 -4.15 7.52
N GLU A 150 -9.41 -5.23 6.87
CA GLU A 150 -9.48 -5.41 5.40
C GLU A 150 -10.54 -6.42 4.95
N LYS A 151 -11.37 -6.90 5.87
CA LYS A 151 -12.41 -7.89 5.63
C LYS A 151 -13.48 -7.41 4.65
N GLU A 152 -14.07 -6.24 4.86
CA GLU A 152 -15.18 -5.74 4.03
C GLU A 152 -14.73 -5.46 2.59
N TRP A 153 -13.56 -4.83 2.46
CA TRP A 153 -12.92 -4.62 1.16
C TRP A 153 -12.67 -5.95 0.46
N PHE A 154 -12.05 -6.93 1.13
CA PHE A 154 -11.80 -8.25 0.56
C PHE A 154 -13.09 -8.96 0.10
N ARG A 155 -14.16 -8.91 0.91
CA ARG A 155 -15.46 -9.50 0.55
C ARG A 155 -16.06 -8.83 -0.67
N THR A 156 -15.97 -7.51 -0.78
CA THR A 156 -16.49 -6.75 -1.92
C THR A 156 -15.75 -7.12 -3.21
N GLU A 157 -14.42 -7.09 -3.18
CA GLU A 157 -13.57 -7.40 -4.35
C GLU A 157 -13.68 -8.87 -4.79
N MET A 158 -13.94 -9.77 -3.85
CA MET A 158 -14.18 -11.18 -4.15
C MET A 158 -15.63 -11.49 -4.57
N GLY A 159 -16.53 -10.51 -4.57
CA GLY A 159 -17.95 -10.70 -4.91
C GLY A 159 -18.76 -11.44 -3.85
N MET A 160 -18.29 -11.45 -2.59
CA MET A 160 -18.90 -12.09 -1.42
C MET A 160 -19.71 -11.12 -0.55
N SER A 161 -19.96 -9.89 -1.04
CA SER A 161 -20.75 -8.86 -0.36
C SER A 161 -22.26 -9.09 -0.42
N ARG A 162 -22.73 -10.06 -1.22
CA ARG A 162 -24.13 -10.48 -1.28
C ARG A 162 -24.31 -11.82 -0.56
N GLY A 163 -24.63 -11.76 0.72
CA GLY A 163 -24.92 -12.92 1.57
C GLY A 163 -25.22 -12.48 2.99
#